data_AF-A0A7X7HTU6-F1
#
_entry.id   AF-A0A7X7HTU6-F1
#
_cell.length_a   1.000
_cell.length_b   1.000
_cell.length_c   1.000
_cell.angle_alpha   90.00
_cell.angle_beta   90.00
_cell.angle_gamma   90.00
#
_symmetry.space_group_name_H-M   'P 1'
#
loop_
_entity.id
_entity.type
_entity.pdbx_description
1 polymer ?
#
loop_
_entity_poly.entity_id
_entity_poly.type
_entity_poly.pdbx_seq_one_letter_code
_entity_poly.pdbx_strand_id
1 'polypeptide(L)'
;MTKPAMIERCRWCGRPLPDPRRTGRPRRYCRQGCRQQAHMARKVAAAHGLHDDDVIVDRLRLEELQGALYCLQAALEDVDRDLAGEHNQTDVADALRWLLDNARPLADLWIEPRTTSDNHFT
;
A
#
# COMPACT_ATOMS: atom_id res chain seq x y z
N MET A 1 -5.08 -19.40 -14.05
CA MET A 1 -5.00 -18.11 -13.34
C MET A 1 -6.01 -18.10 -12.21
N THR A 2 -5.57 -18.32 -10.97
CA THR A 2 -6.45 -18.28 -9.80
C THR A 2 -6.74 -16.81 -9.48
N LYS A 3 -7.99 -16.39 -9.63
CA LYS A 3 -8.43 -15.06 -9.20
C LYS A 3 -8.12 -14.94 -7.70
N PRO A 4 -7.29 -13.98 -7.25
CA PRO A 4 -7.02 -13.84 -5.84
C PRO A 4 -8.36 -13.59 -5.14
N ALA A 5 -8.72 -14.45 -4.19
CA ALA A 5 -9.84 -14.20 -3.31
C ALA A 5 -9.59 -12.84 -2.66
N MET A 6 -10.57 -11.94 -2.71
CA MET A 6 -10.43 -10.62 -2.10
C MET A 6 -10.24 -10.79 -0.59
N ILE A 7 -8.99 -10.70 -0.15
CA ILE A 7 -8.62 -10.76 1.26
C ILE A 7 -9.17 -9.51 1.93
N GLU A 8 -10.02 -9.68 2.94
CA GLU A 8 -10.49 -8.54 3.73
C GLU A 8 -9.29 -7.86 4.40
N ARG A 9 -9.22 -6.53 4.31
CA ARG A 9 -8.10 -5.73 4.84
C ARG A 9 -8.49 -5.00 6.12
N CYS A 10 -7.54 -4.85 7.02
CA CYS A 10 -7.72 -4.07 8.24
C CYS A 10 -8.05 -2.62 7.89
N ARG A 11 -9.13 -2.07 8.45
CA ARG A 11 -9.54 -0.67 8.25
C ARG A 11 -8.63 0.39 8.90
N TRP A 12 -7.46 -0.01 9.39
CA TRP A 12 -6.46 0.90 9.95
C TRP A 12 -5.17 0.74 9.17
N CYS A 13 -4.46 -0.36 9.36
CA CYS A 13 -3.17 -0.57 8.71
C CYS A 13 -3.27 -1.19 7.32
N GLY A 14 -4.47 -1.52 6.80
CA GLY A 14 -4.69 -2.13 5.48
C GLY A 14 -4.07 -3.53 5.25
N ARG A 15 -3.37 -4.09 6.24
CA ARG A 15 -2.85 -5.47 6.21
C ARG A 15 -4.00 -6.49 6.14
N PRO A 16 -3.77 -7.68 5.55
CA PRO A 16 -4.71 -8.80 5.59
C PRO A 16 -5.30 -9.03 6.98
N LEU A 17 -6.62 -9.23 7.05
CA LEU A 17 -7.24 -9.71 8.27
C LEU A 17 -6.86 -11.18 8.49
N PRO A 18 -6.70 -11.62 9.75
CA PRO A 18 -6.61 -13.04 10.08
C PRO A 18 -7.84 -13.78 9.56
N ASP A 19 -7.68 -15.08 9.30
CA ASP A 19 -8.69 -15.95 8.70
C ASP A 19 -10.12 -15.63 9.18
N PRO A 20 -11.08 -15.38 8.26
CA PRO A 20 -12.45 -15.08 8.62
C PRO A 20 -12.98 -16.09 9.64
N ARG A 21 -13.50 -15.55 10.76
CA ARG A 21 -14.19 -16.39 11.75
C ARG A 21 -15.38 -17.05 11.04
N ARG A 22 -15.49 -18.38 11.15
CA ARG A 22 -16.61 -19.15 10.57
C ARG A 22 -17.99 -18.73 11.09
N THR A 23 -18.03 -18.06 12.26
CA THR A 23 -19.26 -17.55 12.89
C THR A 23 -19.01 -16.20 13.56
N GLY A 24 -20.02 -15.32 13.52
CA GLY A 24 -20.02 -14.01 14.20
C GLY A 24 -19.73 -12.83 13.28
N ARG A 25 -19.68 -11.62 13.87
CA ARG A 25 -19.47 -10.38 13.11
C ARG A 25 -18.08 -10.38 12.43
N PRO A 26 -18.00 -10.05 11.13
CA PRO A 26 -16.72 -9.90 10.43
C PRO A 26 -15.76 -8.97 11.17
N ARG A 27 -14.48 -9.36 11.21
CA ARG A 27 -13.43 -8.52 11.80
C ARG A 27 -13.27 -7.29 10.92
N ARG A 28 -12.99 -6.14 11.53
CA ARG A 28 -12.62 -4.91 10.81
C ARG A 28 -11.16 -4.51 11.04
N TYR A 29 -10.51 -5.13 12.03
CA TYR A 29 -9.16 -4.80 12.47
C TYR A 29 -8.38 -6.08 12.75
N CYS A 30 -7.09 -6.10 12.40
CA CYS A 30 -6.23 -7.27 12.60
C CYS A 30 -5.90 -7.52 14.07
N ARG A 31 -5.81 -6.46 14.89
CA ARG A 31 -5.50 -6.49 16.32
C ARG A 31 -6.19 -5.37 17.10
N GLN A 32 -6.25 -5.50 18.43
CA GLN A 32 -6.86 -4.49 19.31
C GLN A 32 -6.17 -3.12 19.18
N GLY A 33 -4.84 -3.09 19.03
CA GLY A 33 -4.08 -1.85 18.81
C GLY A 33 -4.59 -1.06 17.60
N CYS A 34 -4.78 -1.71 16.45
CA CYS A 34 -5.33 -1.06 15.25
C CYS A 34 -6.76 -0.53 15.46
N ARG A 35 -7.59 -1.20 16.27
CA ARG A 35 -8.92 -0.68 16.64
C ARG A 35 -8.81 0.60 17.48
N GLN A 36 -7.89 0.63 18.45
CA GLN A 36 -7.67 1.80 19.30
C GLN A 36 -7.15 2.99 18.49
N GLN A 37 -6.16 2.76 17.64
CA GLN A 37 -5.60 3.78 16.77
C GLN A 37 -6.65 4.34 15.80
N ALA A 38 -7.44 3.49 15.14
CA ALA A 38 -8.54 3.96 14.29
C ALA A 38 -9.59 4.80 15.04
N HIS A 39 -9.87 4.46 16.30
CA HIS A 39 -10.77 5.27 17.13
C HIS A 39 -10.16 6.64 17.48
N MET A 40 -8.86 6.69 17.80
CA MET A 40 -8.17 7.95 18.07
C MET A 40 -8.08 8.83 16.83
N ALA A 41 -7.72 8.26 15.68
CA ALA A 41 -7.69 8.99 14.41
C ALA A 41 -9.03 9.64 14.09
N ARG A 42 -10.16 8.94 14.26
CA ARG A 42 -11.49 9.54 14.05
C ARG A 42 -11.77 10.72 14.97
N LYS A 43 -11.32 10.66 16.22
CA LYS A 43 -11.48 11.80 17.15
C LYS A 43 -10.67 13.02 16.70
N VAL A 44 -9.44 12.79 16.23
CA VAL A 44 -8.58 13.85 15.69
C VAL A 44 -9.17 14.41 14.39
N ALA A 45 -9.60 13.54 13.48
CA ALA A 45 -10.26 13.90 12.24
C ALA A 45 -11.49 14.78 12.47
N ALA A 46 -12.39 14.38 13.38
CA ALA A 46 -13.57 15.15 13.75
C ALA A 46 -13.21 16.54 14.32
N ALA A 47 -12.12 16.65 15.09
CA ALA A 47 -11.64 17.94 15.61
C ALA A 47 -11.09 18.88 14.52
N HIS A 48 -10.65 18.34 13.38
CA HIS A 48 -10.06 19.08 12.26
C HIS A 48 -10.99 19.16 11.04
N GLY A 49 -12.26 18.75 11.15
CA GLY A 49 -13.23 18.81 10.06
C GLY A 49 -12.97 17.85 8.89
N LEU A 50 -12.21 16.79 9.14
CA LEU A 50 -11.95 15.72 8.17
C LEU A 50 -13.15 14.76 8.09
N HIS A 51 -13.34 14.12 6.93
CA HIS A 51 -14.37 13.11 6.72
C HIS A 51 -14.04 11.80 7.46
N ASP A 52 -15.05 10.96 7.72
CA ASP A 52 -14.91 9.69 8.44
C ASP A 52 -13.92 8.68 7.81
N ASP A 53 -13.67 8.85 6.51
CA ASP A 53 -12.78 8.02 5.70
C ASP A 53 -11.45 8.70 5.37
N ASP A 54 -11.23 9.93 5.85
CA ASP A 54 -9.96 10.62 5.72
C ASP A 54 -8.93 10.07 6.71
N VAL A 55 -7.67 10.03 6.28
CA VAL A 55 -6.56 9.59 7.11
C VAL A 55 -5.41 10.58 7.04
N ILE A 56 -4.72 10.75 8.16
CA ILE A 56 -3.48 11.51 8.23
C ILE A 56 -2.33 10.53 7.93
N VAL A 57 -1.46 10.90 7.00
CA VAL A 57 -0.24 10.16 6.68
C VAL A 57 0.96 11.08 6.82
N ASP A 58 2.14 10.49 7.03
CA ASP A 58 3.39 11.24 6.98
C ASP A 58 3.66 11.75 5.56
N ARG A 59 4.06 13.02 5.43
CA ARG A 59 4.31 13.62 4.11
C ARG A 59 5.47 12.93 3.40
N LEU A 60 6.58 12.68 4.10
CA LEU A 60 7.75 12.05 3.51
C LEU A 60 7.43 10.61 3.08
N ARG A 61 6.69 9.85 3.91
CA ARG A 61 6.25 8.50 3.52
C ARG A 61 5.32 8.52 2.30
N LEU A 62 4.44 9.51 2.18
CA LEU A 62 3.60 9.67 0.98
C LEU A 62 4.44 9.99 -0.27
N GLU A 63 5.43 10.87 -0.13
CA GLU A 63 6.38 11.20 -1.21
C GLU A 63 7.20 9.97 -1.63
N GLU A 64 7.67 9.16 -0.69
CA GLU A 64 8.34 7.87 -0.97
C GLU A 64 7.44 6.93 -1.80
N LEU A 65 6.15 6.84 -1.48
CA LEU A 65 5.21 6.02 -2.26
C LEU A 65 4.98 6.57 -3.66
N GLN A 66 4.85 7.88 -3.79
CA GLN A 66 4.71 8.52 -5.10
C GLN A 66 5.97 8.32 -5.95
N GLY A 67 7.16 8.42 -5.36
CA GLY A 67 8.43 8.12 -6.03
C GLY A 67 8.52 6.66 -6.48
N ALA A 68 8.16 5.71 -5.62
CA ALA A 68 8.16 4.30 -5.99
C ALA A 68 7.12 3.97 -7.09
N LEU A 69 5.95 4.61 -7.07
CA LEU A 69 4.97 4.51 -8.14
C LEU A 69 5.50 5.07 -9.47
N TYR A 70 6.18 6.20 -9.42
CA TYR A 70 6.80 6.80 -10.59
C TYR A 70 7.87 5.88 -11.20
N CYS A 71 8.72 5.26 -10.38
CA CYS A 71 9.69 4.27 -10.85
C CYS A 71 9.01 3.06 -11.53
N LEU A 72 7.90 2.56 -10.98
CA LEU A 72 7.14 1.50 -11.63
C LEU A 72 6.56 1.95 -12.98
N GLN A 73 5.98 3.15 -13.04
CA GLN A 73 5.43 3.69 -14.29
C GLN A 73 6.51 3.80 -15.37
N ALA A 74 7.67 4.37 -15.05
CA ALA A 74 8.80 4.47 -15.96
C ALA A 74 9.28 3.09 -16.42
N ALA A 75 9.41 2.12 -15.51
CA ALA A 75 9.83 0.77 -15.86
C ALA A 75 8.83 0.06 -16.79
N LEU A 76 7.53 0.31 -16.64
CA LEU A 76 6.51 -0.20 -17.57
C LEU A 76 6.67 0.44 -18.96
N GLU A 77 6.89 1.74 -19.03
CA GLU A 77 7.12 2.45 -20.30
C GLU A 77 8.39 1.97 -21.02
N ASP A 78 9.45 1.66 -20.28
CA ASP A 78 10.68 1.09 -20.83
C ASP A 78 10.43 -0.30 -21.42
N VAL A 79 9.72 -1.18 -20.70
CA VAL A 79 9.33 -2.52 -21.19
C VAL A 79 8.48 -2.43 -22.45
N ASP A 80 7.48 -1.54 -22.47
CA ASP A 80 6.63 -1.33 -23.64
C ASP A 80 7.46 -0.90 -24.86
N ARG A 81 8.47 -0.06 -24.66
CA ARG A 81 9.39 0.39 -25.71
C ARG A 81 10.31 -0.74 -26.19
N ASP A 82 10.92 -1.47 -25.27
CA ASP A 82 11.87 -2.54 -25.56
C ASP A 82 11.19 -3.70 -26.33
N LEU A 83 9.91 -3.94 -26.06
CA LEU A 83 9.15 -5.03 -26.67
C LEU A 83 8.24 -4.59 -27.84
N ALA A 84 8.26 -3.32 -28.24
CA ALA A 84 7.42 -2.80 -29.33
C ALA A 84 7.78 -3.39 -30.72
N GLY A 85 9.02 -3.86 -30.90
CA GLY A 85 9.53 -4.39 -32.16
C GLY A 85 9.75 -5.90 -32.16
N GLU A 86 10.53 -6.39 -33.13
CA GLU A 86 11.04 -7.77 -33.08
C GLU A 86 11.93 -7.93 -31.85
N HIS A 87 11.61 -8.92 -31.02
CA HIS A 87 12.34 -9.24 -29.79
C HIS A 87 12.56 -10.75 -29.70
N ASN A 88 13.65 -11.11 -29.05
CA ASN A 88 13.99 -12.49 -28.76
C ASN A 88 13.76 -12.81 -27.27
N GLN A 89 14.00 -14.05 -26.87
CA GLN A 89 13.77 -14.51 -25.50
C GLN A 89 14.65 -13.80 -24.46
N THR A 90 15.87 -13.40 -24.83
CA THR A 90 16.79 -12.63 -23.98
C THR A 90 16.23 -11.24 -23.71
N ASP A 91 15.73 -10.56 -24.75
CA ASP A 91 15.16 -9.21 -24.61
C ASP A 91 13.96 -9.22 -23.64
N VAL A 92 13.10 -10.23 -23.75
CA VAL A 92 11.97 -10.42 -22.82
C VAL A 92 12.45 -10.69 -21.40
N ALA A 93 13.48 -11.53 -21.22
CA ALA A 93 14.02 -11.83 -19.90
C ALA A 93 14.67 -10.60 -19.25
N ASP A 94 15.35 -9.77 -20.05
CA ASP A 94 15.99 -8.53 -19.61
C ASP A 94 14.96 -7.47 -19.22
N ALA A 95 13.95 -7.24 -20.08
CA ALA A 95 12.84 -6.34 -19.80
C ALA A 95 12.07 -6.76 -18.54
N LEU A 96 11.81 -8.06 -18.36
CA LEU A 96 11.17 -8.59 -17.15
C LEU A 96 12.03 -8.38 -15.91
N ARG A 97 13.34 -8.63 -15.99
CA ARG A 97 14.26 -8.41 -14.87
C ARG A 97 14.29 -6.93 -14.47
N TRP A 98 14.40 -6.02 -15.45
CA TRP A 98 14.33 -4.58 -15.25
C TRP A 98 13.03 -4.17 -14.53
N LEU A 99 11.88 -4.66 -15.01
CA LEU A 99 10.59 -4.39 -14.39
C LEU A 99 10.54 -4.89 -12.94
N LEU A 100 10.99 -6.11 -12.68
CA LEU A 100 10.97 -6.68 -11.34
C LEU A 100 11.87 -5.90 -10.38
N ASP A 101 13.06 -5.50 -10.81
CA ASP A 101 13.99 -4.74 -9.98
C ASP A 101 13.41 -3.35 -9.61
N ASN A 102 12.68 -2.71 -10.54
CA ASN A 102 12.04 -1.42 -10.29
C ASN A 102 10.67 -1.51 -9.58
N ALA A 103 9.97 -2.65 -9.69
CA ALA A 103 8.67 -2.86 -9.05
C ALA A 103 8.78 -3.33 -7.59
N ARG A 104 9.84 -4.06 -7.23
CA ARG A 104 10.05 -4.60 -5.87
C ARG A 104 10.01 -3.54 -4.76
N PRO A 105 10.67 -2.37 -4.89
CA PRO A 105 10.60 -1.33 -3.87
C PRO A 105 9.17 -0.90 -3.55
N LEU A 106 8.31 -0.76 -4.57
CA LEU A 106 6.90 -0.44 -4.37
C LEU A 106 6.15 -1.59 -3.70
N ALA A 107 6.43 -2.84 -4.07
CA ALA A 107 5.78 -4.01 -3.49
C ALA A 107 6.09 -4.17 -1.98
N ASP A 108 7.28 -3.77 -1.55
CA ASP A 108 7.72 -3.80 -0.15
C ASP A 108 7.24 -2.57 0.65
N LEU A 109 6.87 -1.49 -0.05
CA LEU A 109 6.45 -0.25 0.58
C LEU A 109 5.02 -0.36 1.11
N TRP A 110 4.87 0.03 2.38
CA TRP A 110 3.58 0.03 3.05
C TRP A 110 3.43 1.27 3.93
N ILE A 111 2.39 2.07 3.68
CA ILE A 111 2.05 3.24 4.49
C ILE A 111 0.90 2.89 5.43
N GLU A 112 1.09 3.18 6.72
CA GLU A 112 0.04 3.11 7.72
C GLU A 112 -0.42 4.52 8.11
N PRO A 113 -1.74 4.74 8.32
CA PRO A 113 -2.24 5.99 8.89
C PRO A 113 -1.61 6.32 10.24
N ARG A 114 -1.53 7.61 10.56
CA ARG A 114 -1.09 8.12 11.86
C ARG A 114 -2.25 8.71 12.64
N THR A 115 -2.19 8.59 13.96
CA THR A 115 -3.21 9.16 14.87
C THR A 115 -2.86 10.56 15.34
N THR A 116 -1.58 10.89 15.46
CA THR A 116 -1.03 12.19 15.89
C THR A 116 0.45 12.24 15.50
N SER A 117 1.04 13.44 15.45
CA SER A 117 2.49 13.61 15.28
C SER A 117 3.23 12.96 16.45
N ASP A 118 3.91 11.84 16.22
CA ASP A 118 5.04 11.49 17.06
C ASP A 118 6.08 12.59 16.82
N ASN A 119 6.13 13.57 17.70
CA ASN A 119 7.27 14.50 17.78
C ASN A 119 8.47 13.70 18.28
N HIS A 120 9.08 12.89 17.42
CA HIS A 120 10.46 12.44 17.58
C HIS A 120 11.37 13.49 16.90
N PHE A 121 11.47 14.65 17.54
CA PHE A 121 12.65 15.50 17.40
C PHE A 121 13.47 15.31 18.67
N THR A 122 14.45 14.42 18.60
CA THR A 122 15.66 14.40 19.42
C THR A 122 16.80 14.00 18.51
#